data_AF-A0A1G6YLZ3-F1
#
_entry.id   AF-A0A1G6YLZ3-F1
#
_cell.length_a   1.000
_cell.length_b   1.000
_cell.length_c   1.000
_cell.angle_alpha   90.00
_cell.angle_beta   90.00
_cell.angle_gamma   90.00
#
_symmetry.space_group_name_H-M   'P 1'
#
loop_
_entity.id
_entity.type
_entity.pdbx_description
1 polymer ?
#
loop_
_entity_poly.entity_id
_entity_poly.type
_entity_poly.pdbx_seq_one_letter_code
_entity_poly.pdbx_strand_id
1 'polypeptide(L)'
;MNNDNNYTDGNNGNNLEAPVNKTSSLNNMNALSQYLKSTAATREGREIPPLDKWHPENIADMDLVIKANGEWWHEGGKMTRQSLVNLFATILWKEESDGVTEYFLKTPVQKIRIQVEDVPLLINDVGIVKENEVSWLEFVTTTGDVVRLDDEHPISLQAYQPDNAAARIDESQIRPYMPVRNGLNALIGRNTFYHLTEIGELTEHDGKTMLTLQSGGKSYSMTMPDR
;
A
#
# COMPACT_ATOMS: atom_id res chain seq x y z
N MET A 1 -84.22 14.62 21.58
CA MET A 1 -85.29 13.61 21.56
C MET A 1 -85.03 12.68 20.40
N ASN A 2 -84.73 11.41 20.71
CA ASN A 2 -84.92 10.17 19.91
C ASN A 2 -84.23 10.11 18.51
N ASN A 3 -83.67 9.02 18.01
CA ASN A 3 -83.74 7.60 18.37
C ASN A 3 -82.67 6.84 17.56
N ASP A 4 -82.28 5.67 18.08
CA ASP A 4 -82.11 4.38 17.42
C ASP A 4 -81.17 4.18 16.21
N ASN A 5 -80.10 3.42 16.50
CA ASN A 5 -79.81 2.05 16.01
C ASN A 5 -79.92 1.65 14.53
N ASN A 6 -78.83 0.97 14.13
CA ASN A 6 -78.69 -0.26 13.32
C ASN A 6 -78.26 -0.20 11.84
N TYR A 7 -76.97 -0.55 11.67
CA TYR A 7 -76.37 -1.65 10.88
C TYR A 7 -76.75 -1.93 9.42
N THR A 8 -75.70 -1.89 8.57
CA THR A 8 -75.22 -2.82 7.50
C THR A 8 -74.47 -1.97 6.45
N ASP A 9 -73.43 -2.36 5.73
CA ASP A 9 -72.47 -3.47 5.63
C ASP A 9 -71.41 -2.96 4.59
N GLY A 10 -70.19 -3.49 4.59
CA GLY A 10 -69.29 -3.35 3.43
C GLY A 10 -67.90 -2.75 3.63
N ASN A 11 -66.94 -3.66 3.75
CA ASN A 11 -65.72 -3.75 2.94
C ASN A 11 -64.36 -3.19 3.46
N ASN A 12 -63.47 -4.17 3.66
CA ASN A 12 -62.03 -4.21 3.90
C ASN A 12 -61.14 -3.14 3.23
N GLY A 13 -60.10 -2.72 3.98
CA GLY A 13 -58.89 -2.07 3.45
C GLY A 13 -57.74 -2.12 4.46
N ASN A 14 -56.91 -3.16 4.36
CA ASN A 14 -55.74 -3.44 5.19
C ASN A 14 -54.62 -2.39 5.08
N ASN A 15 -53.86 -2.26 6.18
CA ASN A 15 -52.51 -1.70 6.26
C ASN A 15 -51.60 -2.14 5.11
N LEU A 16 -50.83 -1.21 4.54
CA LEU A 16 -49.62 -1.48 3.77
C LEU A 16 -48.53 -0.46 4.17
N GLU A 17 -47.85 -0.75 5.28
CA GLU A 17 -46.46 -0.32 5.46
C GLU A 17 -45.59 -1.17 4.52
N ALA A 18 -44.85 -0.53 3.62
CA ALA A 18 -43.95 -1.22 2.70
C ALA A 18 -42.70 -1.72 3.44
N PRO A 19 -42.24 -2.97 3.22
CA PRO A 19 -41.05 -3.50 3.89
C PRO A 19 -39.78 -2.94 3.23
N VAL A 20 -38.94 -2.30 4.05
CA VAL A 20 -37.59 -1.85 3.67
C VAL A 20 -36.73 -3.08 3.33
N ASN A 21 -36.38 -3.22 2.06
CA ASN A 21 -35.69 -4.38 1.49
C ASN A 21 -34.20 -4.40 1.87
N LYS A 22 -33.91 -4.77 3.13
CA LYS A 22 -32.56 -4.92 3.71
C LYS A 22 -31.67 -5.92 2.93
N THR A 23 -32.31 -6.89 2.25
CA THR A 23 -31.67 -7.94 1.46
C THR A 23 -31.02 -7.42 0.17
N SER A 24 -31.58 -6.37 -0.44
CA SER A 24 -31.03 -5.76 -1.67
C SER A 24 -29.70 -5.04 -1.43
N SER A 25 -29.52 -4.41 -0.27
CA SER A 25 -28.29 -3.70 0.11
C SER A 25 -27.12 -4.67 0.38
N LEU A 26 -27.39 -5.79 1.06
CA LEU A 26 -26.41 -6.86 1.32
C LEU A 26 -25.96 -7.56 0.03
N ASN A 27 -26.88 -7.76 -0.92
CA ASN A 27 -26.56 -8.35 -2.22
C ASN A 27 -25.71 -7.41 -3.09
N ASN A 28 -25.96 -6.10 -3.03
CA ASN A 28 -25.15 -5.10 -3.75
C ASN A 28 -23.74 -4.95 -3.16
N MET A 29 -23.57 -5.09 -1.85
CA MET A 29 -22.25 -5.10 -1.20
C MET A 29 -21.45 -6.37 -1.52
N ASN A 30 -22.10 -7.53 -1.55
CA ASN A 30 -21.44 -8.76 -1.98
C ASN A 30 -21.06 -8.73 -3.46
N ALA A 31 -21.91 -8.17 -4.33
CA ALA A 31 -21.61 -7.98 -5.75
C ALA A 31 -20.43 -7.02 -5.97
N LEU A 32 -20.32 -5.95 -5.17
CA LEU A 32 -19.19 -5.03 -5.21
C LEU A 32 -17.90 -5.68 -4.65
N SER A 33 -17.99 -6.42 -3.55
CA SER A 33 -16.86 -7.18 -3.01
C SER A 33 -16.40 -8.28 -3.97
N GLN A 34 -17.32 -8.93 -4.69
CA GLN A 34 -16.98 -9.89 -5.74
C GLN A 34 -16.38 -9.21 -6.97
N TYR A 35 -16.88 -8.03 -7.36
CA TYR A 35 -16.31 -7.23 -8.44
C TYR A 35 -14.88 -6.81 -8.12
N LEU A 36 -14.62 -6.26 -6.92
CA LEU A 36 -13.28 -5.90 -6.43
C LEU A 36 -12.35 -7.11 -6.33
N LYS A 37 -12.86 -8.27 -5.90
CA LYS A 37 -12.12 -9.55 -5.89
C LYS A 37 -11.85 -10.10 -7.30
N SER A 38 -12.70 -9.78 -8.28
CA SER A 38 -12.59 -10.27 -9.67
C SER A 38 -11.76 -9.38 -10.58
N THR A 39 -11.63 -8.08 -10.27
CA THR A 39 -10.69 -7.17 -10.94
C THR A 39 -9.24 -7.37 -10.47
N ALA A 40 -9.02 -8.25 -9.50
CA ALA A 40 -7.69 -8.75 -9.10
C ALA A 40 -7.10 -9.78 -10.09
N ALA A 41 -7.59 -9.80 -11.33
CA ALA A 41 -6.98 -10.54 -12.43
C ALA A 41 -5.71 -9.78 -12.86
N THR A 42 -4.60 -10.12 -12.21
CA THR A 42 -3.22 -9.74 -12.52
C THR A 42 -3.00 -8.24 -12.71
N ARG A 43 -2.50 -7.57 -11.67
CA ARG A 43 -2.06 -6.18 -11.81
C ARG A 43 -0.76 -6.21 -12.62
N GLU A 44 -0.84 -5.85 -13.90
CA GLU A 44 0.36 -5.75 -14.73
C GLU A 44 1.28 -4.68 -14.15
N GLY A 45 2.43 -5.11 -13.64
CA GLY A 45 3.47 -4.22 -13.14
C GLY A 45 3.95 -3.29 -14.25
N ARG A 46 4.30 -2.06 -13.89
CA ARG A 46 4.83 -1.09 -14.84
C ARG A 46 6.15 -1.56 -15.48
N GLU A 47 6.40 -1.12 -16.70
CA GLU A 47 7.71 -1.32 -17.35
C GLU A 47 8.79 -0.44 -16.70
N ILE A 48 9.92 -1.06 -16.36
CA ILE A 48 11.11 -0.42 -15.83
C ILE A 48 12.24 -0.52 -16.86
N PRO A 49 12.87 0.59 -17.29
CA PRO A 49 14.00 0.53 -18.20
C PRO A 49 15.17 -0.28 -17.61
N PRO A 50 16.09 -0.81 -18.43
CA PRO A 50 17.24 -1.59 -17.95
C PRO A 50 18.33 -0.68 -17.35
N LEU A 51 18.03 -0.09 -16.19
CA LEU A 51 18.86 0.93 -15.53
C LEU A 51 20.26 0.41 -15.18
N ASP A 52 20.39 -0.89 -14.93
CA ASP A 52 21.63 -1.60 -14.66
C ASP A 52 22.61 -1.53 -15.83
N LYS A 53 22.11 -1.46 -17.08
CA LYS A 53 22.94 -1.38 -18.29
C LYS A 53 23.46 0.03 -18.59
N TRP A 54 22.98 1.04 -17.86
CA TRP A 54 23.41 2.42 -18.04
C TRP A 54 24.55 2.73 -17.09
N HIS A 55 25.66 3.25 -17.60
CA HIS A 55 26.81 3.65 -16.79
C HIS A 55 27.29 5.04 -17.21
N PRO A 56 26.43 6.08 -17.11
CA PRO A 56 26.83 7.42 -17.50
C PRO A 56 27.84 8.00 -16.50
N GLU A 57 28.82 8.72 -17.02
CA GLU A 57 29.82 9.44 -16.21
C GLU A 57 29.31 10.79 -15.72
N ASN A 58 28.35 11.40 -16.44
CA ASN A 58 27.81 12.69 -16.09
C ASN A 58 26.85 12.60 -14.89
N ILE A 59 27.13 13.40 -13.86
CA ILE A 59 26.31 13.53 -12.65
C ILE A 59 25.92 15.00 -12.49
N ALA A 60 24.61 15.25 -12.36
CA ALA A 60 24.04 16.55 -12.03
C ALA A 60 23.24 16.45 -10.73
N ASP A 61 22.89 17.59 -10.13
CA ASP A 61 22.01 17.68 -8.96
C ASP A 61 20.70 18.39 -9.33
N MET A 62 19.59 17.96 -8.73
CA MET A 62 18.27 18.59 -8.88
C MET A 62 17.65 18.81 -7.51
N ASP A 63 17.00 19.97 -7.33
CA ASP A 63 16.18 20.24 -6.14
C ASP A 63 14.87 19.46 -6.22
N LEU A 64 14.99 18.14 -6.08
CA LEU A 64 13.90 17.19 -6.01
C LEU A 64 14.06 16.39 -4.72
N VAL A 65 13.00 16.39 -3.91
CA VAL A 65 12.96 15.69 -2.63
C VAL A 65 11.77 14.73 -2.62
N ILE A 66 12.05 13.45 -2.37
CA ILE A 66 11.02 12.48 -1.98
C ILE A 66 10.93 12.51 -0.47
N LYS A 67 9.82 13.05 0.04
CA LYS A 67 9.54 13.19 1.46
C LYS A 67 9.31 11.84 2.12
N ALA A 68 9.50 11.78 3.43
CA ALA A 68 9.34 10.55 4.21
C ALA A 68 7.89 10.00 4.23
N ASN A 69 6.92 10.77 3.75
CA ASN A 69 5.53 10.36 3.54
C ASN A 69 5.23 9.92 2.09
N GLY A 70 6.26 9.85 1.22
CA GLY A 70 6.15 9.50 -0.20
C GLY A 70 5.76 10.65 -1.13
N GLU A 71 5.61 11.89 -0.64
CA GLU A 71 5.34 13.04 -1.50
C GLU A 71 6.58 13.50 -2.25
N TRP A 72 6.40 13.92 -3.51
CA TRP A 72 7.48 14.47 -4.34
C TRP A 72 7.41 15.99 -4.36
N TRP A 73 8.53 16.65 -4.06
CA TRP A 73 8.67 18.09 -4.01
C TRP A 73 9.79 18.54 -4.93
N HIS A 74 9.54 19.54 -5.77
CA HIS A 74 10.52 20.12 -6.69
C HIS A 74 10.58 21.64 -6.47
N GLU A 75 11.78 22.19 -6.27
CA GLU A 75 11.99 23.63 -6.02
C GLU A 75 11.11 24.17 -4.88
N GLY A 76 10.99 23.39 -3.79
CA GLY A 76 10.17 23.74 -2.63
C GLY A 76 8.65 23.60 -2.82
N GLY A 77 8.17 23.18 -3.98
CA GLY A 77 6.75 22.98 -4.28
C GLY A 77 6.36 21.50 -4.42
N LYS A 78 5.21 21.10 -3.85
CA LYS A 78 4.67 19.75 -4.06
C LYS A 78 4.32 19.51 -5.53
N MET A 79 4.81 18.42 -6.11
CA MET A 79 4.46 17.99 -7.45
C MET A 79 3.03 17.45 -7.48
N THR A 80 2.18 18.03 -8.33
CA THR A 80 0.77 17.61 -8.49
C THR A 80 0.53 16.74 -9.73
N ARG A 81 1.49 16.71 -10.67
CA ARG A 81 1.40 15.94 -11.92
C ARG A 81 1.84 14.50 -11.71
N GLN A 82 0.90 13.63 -11.35
CA GLN A 82 1.18 12.22 -11.07
C GLN A 82 1.87 11.49 -12.23
N SER A 83 1.55 11.81 -13.49
CA SER A 83 2.20 11.18 -14.64
C SER A 83 3.72 11.43 -14.68
N LEU A 84 4.16 12.61 -14.23
CA LEU A 84 5.58 12.97 -14.19
C LEU A 84 6.28 12.29 -13.00
N VAL A 85 5.63 12.25 -11.84
CA VAL A 85 6.10 11.48 -10.67
C VAL A 85 6.26 10.01 -11.04
N ASN A 86 5.27 9.43 -11.70
CA ASN A 86 5.34 8.06 -12.19
C ASN A 86 6.51 7.88 -13.16
N LEU A 87 6.71 8.78 -14.12
CA LEU A 87 7.85 8.70 -15.03
C LEU A 87 9.19 8.71 -14.28
N PHE A 88 9.40 9.67 -13.38
CA PHE A 88 10.64 9.75 -12.60
C PHE A 88 10.86 8.52 -11.73
N ALA A 89 9.80 7.96 -11.15
CA ALA A 89 9.92 6.72 -10.38
C ALA A 89 10.47 5.55 -11.21
N THR A 90 10.19 5.45 -12.52
CA THR A 90 10.75 4.37 -13.38
C THR A 90 12.26 4.40 -13.48
N ILE A 91 12.86 5.58 -13.34
CA ILE A 91 14.28 5.81 -13.52
C ILE A 91 15.00 6.03 -12.20
N LEU A 92 14.34 5.76 -11.06
CA LEU A 92 14.98 5.75 -9.75
C LEU A 92 16.08 4.69 -9.69
N TRP A 93 17.23 5.11 -9.17
CA TRP A 93 18.39 4.28 -8.99
C TRP A 93 19.02 4.56 -7.63
N LYS A 94 19.38 3.50 -6.91
CA LYS A 94 20.11 3.57 -5.64
C LYS A 94 21.56 3.20 -5.90
N GLU A 95 22.48 3.97 -5.34
CA GLU A 95 23.88 3.58 -5.19
C GLU A 95 24.24 3.58 -3.71
N GLU A 96 25.06 2.62 -3.30
CA GLU A 96 25.54 2.50 -1.94
C GLU A 96 27.07 2.42 -1.97
N SER A 97 27.74 3.36 -1.31
CA SER A 97 29.21 3.41 -1.21
C SER A 97 29.58 3.83 0.19
N ASP A 98 30.50 3.09 0.82
CA ASP A 98 31.05 3.42 2.15
C ASP A 98 29.97 3.63 3.24
N GLY A 99 28.86 2.89 3.15
CA GLY A 99 27.71 3.00 4.06
C GLY A 99 26.81 4.22 3.81
N VAL A 100 27.10 5.02 2.78
CA VAL A 100 26.27 6.14 2.33
C VAL A 100 25.39 5.66 1.19
N THR A 101 24.09 5.92 1.31
CA THR A 101 23.11 5.69 0.25
C THR A 101 22.86 6.99 -0.51
N GLU A 102 22.98 6.95 -1.83
CA GLU A 102 22.60 8.04 -2.73
C GLU A 102 21.50 7.58 -3.68
N TYR A 103 20.61 8.51 -4.05
CA TYR A 103 19.51 8.26 -4.97
C TYR A 103 19.62 9.15 -6.21
N PHE A 104 19.32 8.56 -7.36
CA PHE A 104 19.43 9.23 -8.65
C PHE A 104 18.20 8.97 -9.52
N LEU A 105 17.91 9.91 -10.41
CA LEU A 105 17.18 9.66 -11.66
C LEU A 105 18.20 9.32 -12.74
N LYS A 106 18.19 8.08 -13.21
CA LYS A 106 19.19 7.53 -14.13
C LYS A 106 18.66 7.47 -15.56
N THR A 107 19.44 7.98 -16.50
CA THR A 107 19.16 7.91 -17.94
C THR A 107 20.38 7.33 -18.65
N PRO A 108 20.31 6.98 -19.95
CA PRO A 108 21.47 6.48 -20.69
C PRO A 108 22.67 7.43 -20.69
N VAL A 109 22.44 8.74 -20.58
CA VAL A 109 23.47 9.77 -20.77
C VAL A 109 23.91 10.47 -19.47
N GLN A 110 23.10 10.41 -18.40
CA GLN A 110 23.42 11.08 -17.13
C GLN A 110 22.68 10.46 -15.93
N LYS A 111 23.25 10.67 -14.74
CA LYS A 111 22.59 10.52 -13.44
C LYS A 111 22.26 11.90 -12.88
N ILE A 112 21.06 12.06 -12.32
CA ILE A 112 20.66 13.29 -11.62
C ILE A 112 20.42 12.92 -10.16
N ARG A 113 21.24 13.42 -9.24
CA ARG A 113 21.10 13.21 -7.81
C ARG A 113 19.87 13.93 -7.28
N ILE A 114 19.14 13.25 -6.40
CA ILE A 114 17.95 13.75 -5.71
C ILE A 114 18.04 13.43 -4.22
N GLN A 115 17.19 14.05 -3.41
CA GLN A 115 17.11 13.77 -1.97
C GLN A 115 15.93 12.83 -1.68
N VAL A 116 16.14 11.92 -0.72
CA VAL A 116 15.11 11.01 -0.21
C VAL A 116 15.22 11.01 1.31
N GLU A 117 14.13 11.37 1.99
CA GLU A 117 14.14 11.51 3.46
C GLU A 117 14.03 10.18 4.21
N ASP A 118 13.48 9.13 3.56
CA ASP A 118 13.30 7.80 4.15
C ASP A 118 13.61 6.73 3.08
N VAL A 119 12.61 6.36 2.29
CA VAL A 119 12.73 5.47 1.14
C VAL A 119 11.92 6.03 -0.03
N PRO A 120 12.31 5.74 -1.29
CA PRO A 120 11.80 6.49 -2.44
C PRO A 120 10.43 6.03 -2.93
N LEU A 121 9.94 4.86 -2.49
CA LEU A 121 8.67 4.28 -2.92
C LEU A 121 7.69 4.19 -1.73
N LEU A 122 6.40 4.27 -2.02
CA LEU A 122 5.34 4.13 -1.02
C LEU A 122 4.33 3.08 -1.50
N ILE A 123 4.19 1.98 -0.78
CA ILE A 123 3.12 0.99 -0.96
C ILE A 123 1.86 1.54 -0.30
N ASN A 124 0.78 1.64 -1.06
CA ASN A 124 -0.50 2.17 -0.59
C ASN A 124 -1.66 1.20 -0.76
N ASP A 125 -1.43 0.04 -1.37
CA ASP A 125 -2.45 -0.99 -1.57
C ASP A 125 -1.85 -2.38 -1.40
N VAL A 126 -2.69 -3.31 -0.93
CA VAL A 126 -2.38 -4.73 -0.83
C VAL A 126 -3.65 -5.53 -1.11
N GLY A 127 -3.51 -6.65 -1.82
CA GLY A 127 -4.61 -7.57 -2.09
C GLY A 127 -4.15 -9.02 -2.17
N ILE A 128 -5.12 -9.93 -2.19
CA ILE A 128 -4.89 -11.36 -2.41
C ILE A 128 -5.19 -11.68 -3.88
N VAL A 129 -4.18 -12.16 -4.60
CA VAL A 129 -4.30 -12.64 -5.98
C VAL A 129 -4.17 -14.16 -5.98
N LYS A 130 -5.06 -14.85 -6.71
CA LYS A 130 -4.99 -16.31 -6.88
C LYS A 130 -4.44 -16.65 -8.26
N GLU A 131 -3.35 -17.41 -8.28
CA GLU A 131 -2.71 -17.90 -9.50
C GLU A 131 -2.41 -19.39 -9.34
N ASN A 132 -2.90 -20.22 -10.25
CA ASN A 132 -2.73 -21.68 -10.20
C ASN A 132 -3.10 -22.28 -8.83
N GLU A 133 -4.23 -21.85 -8.26
CA GLU A 133 -4.74 -22.23 -6.94
C GLU A 133 -3.89 -21.77 -5.72
N VAL A 134 -2.75 -21.11 -5.97
CA VAL A 134 -1.91 -20.49 -4.93
C VAL A 134 -2.35 -19.06 -4.68
N SER A 135 -2.49 -18.67 -3.42
CA SER A 135 -2.82 -17.29 -3.02
C SER A 135 -1.54 -16.51 -2.73
N TRP A 136 -1.44 -15.30 -3.28
CA TRP A 136 -0.31 -14.38 -3.15
C TRP A 136 -0.78 -13.07 -2.54
N LEU A 137 0.01 -12.52 -1.62
CA LEU A 137 -0.15 -11.12 -1.22
C LEU A 137 0.60 -10.25 -2.21
N GLU A 138 -0.16 -9.41 -2.91
CA GLU A 138 0.34 -8.52 -3.95
C GLU A 138 0.16 -7.07 -3.51
N PHE A 139 1.22 -6.30 -3.60
CA PHE A 139 1.33 -4.91 -3.17
C PHE A 139 1.48 -4.00 -4.38
N VAL A 140 0.96 -2.79 -4.25
CA VAL A 140 1.10 -1.76 -5.27
C VAL A 140 1.64 -0.48 -4.66
N THR A 141 2.66 0.09 -5.32
CA THR A 141 3.17 1.41 -4.96
C THR A 141 2.29 2.52 -5.54
N THR A 142 2.32 3.71 -4.95
CA THR A 142 1.64 4.90 -5.49
C THR A 142 2.09 5.25 -6.91
N THR A 143 3.27 4.75 -7.32
CA THR A 143 3.86 4.93 -8.64
C THR A 143 3.61 3.76 -9.59
N GLY A 144 2.86 2.73 -9.17
CA GLY A 144 2.39 1.62 -10.02
C GLY A 144 3.36 0.45 -10.17
N ASP A 145 4.36 0.34 -9.29
CA ASP A 145 5.13 -0.91 -9.16
C ASP A 145 4.23 -1.96 -8.48
N VAL A 146 4.31 -3.20 -8.94
CA VAL A 146 3.57 -4.34 -8.39
C VAL A 146 4.59 -5.34 -7.89
N VAL A 147 4.47 -5.76 -6.63
CA VAL A 147 5.42 -6.67 -5.98
C VAL A 147 4.67 -7.67 -5.10
N ARG A 148 5.12 -8.91 -5.01
CA ARG A 148 4.52 -9.94 -4.17
C ARG A 148 5.34 -10.16 -2.91
N LEU A 149 4.68 -10.54 -1.82
CA LEU A 149 5.40 -11.04 -0.65
C LEU A 149 5.99 -12.42 -0.97
N ASP A 150 7.32 -12.45 -1.09
CA ASP A 150 8.13 -13.64 -1.32
C ASP A 150 9.48 -13.54 -0.58
N ASP A 151 10.38 -14.50 -0.82
CA ASP A 151 11.70 -14.55 -0.17
C ASP A 151 12.62 -13.40 -0.61
N GLU A 152 12.39 -12.80 -1.78
CA GLU A 152 13.18 -11.67 -2.31
C GLU A 152 12.64 -10.31 -1.82
N HIS A 153 11.36 -10.26 -1.49
CA HIS A 153 10.66 -9.06 -1.04
C HIS A 153 10.02 -9.24 0.36
N PRO A 154 10.80 -9.60 1.40
CA PRO A 154 10.26 -9.73 2.74
C PRO A 154 9.89 -8.37 3.33
N ILE A 155 8.84 -8.35 4.14
CA ILE A 155 8.49 -7.15 4.93
C ILE A 155 9.33 -7.13 6.21
N SER A 156 9.88 -5.98 6.54
CA SER A 156 10.63 -5.76 7.77
C SER A 156 10.12 -4.53 8.54
N LEU A 157 10.12 -4.61 9.87
CA LEU A 157 9.82 -3.49 10.75
C LEU A 157 11.14 -2.84 11.19
N GLN A 158 11.32 -1.56 10.88
CA GLN A 158 12.55 -0.83 11.18
C GLN A 158 12.25 0.52 11.82
N ALA A 159 13.19 1.01 12.63
CA ALA A 159 13.08 2.34 13.23
C ALA A 159 13.39 3.43 12.22
N TYR A 160 12.47 4.37 12.05
CA TYR A 160 12.68 5.60 11.30
C TYR A 160 13.12 6.73 12.22
N GLN A 161 14.34 7.20 12.03
CA GLN A 161 14.88 8.36 12.75
C GLN A 161 15.17 9.47 11.75
N PRO A 162 14.35 10.53 11.68
CA PRO A 162 14.72 11.71 10.92
C PRO A 162 15.95 12.37 11.54
N ASP A 163 16.73 13.07 10.72
CA ASP A 163 17.85 13.87 11.21
C ASP A 163 17.38 14.80 12.34
N ASN A 164 18.07 14.73 13.49
CA ASN A 164 17.77 15.43 14.75
C ASN A 164 16.66 14.82 15.65
N ALA A 165 16.27 13.57 15.47
CA ALA A 165 15.40 12.88 16.43
C ALA A 165 16.13 12.54 17.75
N ALA A 166 15.39 12.55 18.86
CA ALA A 166 15.92 12.21 20.18
C ALA A 166 16.50 10.77 20.20
N ALA A 167 17.51 10.54 21.06
CA ALA A 167 18.27 9.28 21.17
C ALA A 167 17.46 8.03 21.59
N ARG A 168 16.12 8.11 21.67
CA ARG A 168 15.24 7.00 22.03
C ARG A 168 14.27 6.73 20.89
N ILE A 169 14.31 5.51 20.38
CA ILE A 169 13.33 5.01 19.42
C ILE A 169 12.01 4.78 20.17
N ASP A 170 10.98 5.49 19.77
CA ASP A 170 9.60 5.24 20.20
C ASP A 170 8.97 4.20 19.25
N GLU A 171 8.04 3.38 19.73
CA GLU A 171 7.30 2.42 18.90
C GLU A 171 6.56 3.11 17.73
N SER A 172 6.14 4.37 17.91
CA SER A 172 5.55 5.21 16.88
C SER A 172 6.50 5.56 15.73
N GLN A 173 7.80 5.33 15.90
CA GLN A 173 8.85 5.49 14.90
C GLN A 173 9.15 4.19 14.16
N ILE A 174 8.57 3.05 14.55
CA ILE A 174 8.70 1.80 13.82
C ILE A 174 7.81 1.84 12.57
N ARG A 175 8.41 1.56 11.42
CA ARG A 175 7.75 1.57 10.12
C ARG A 175 7.97 0.25 9.36
N PRO A 176 6.97 -0.23 8.62
CA PRO A 176 7.09 -1.38 7.75
C PRO A 176 7.70 -1.02 6.39
N TYR A 177 8.71 -1.78 5.97
CA TYR A 177 9.40 -1.61 4.70
C TYR A 177 9.43 -2.91 3.91
N MET A 178 9.46 -2.79 2.58
CA MET A 178 9.53 -3.94 1.67
C MET A 178 10.48 -3.61 0.51
N PRO A 179 11.45 -4.48 0.18
CA PRO A 179 12.20 -4.38 -1.08
C PRO A 179 11.24 -4.43 -2.27
N VAL A 180 11.53 -3.67 -3.32
CA VAL A 180 10.68 -3.66 -4.54
C VAL A 180 11.46 -4.03 -5.78
N ARG A 181 12.56 -3.32 -6.06
CA ARG A 181 13.42 -3.58 -7.24
C ARG A 181 14.71 -2.78 -7.16
N ASN A 182 15.77 -3.25 -7.82
CA ASN A 182 17.03 -2.50 -7.97
C ASN A 182 17.58 -1.92 -6.65
N GLY A 183 17.39 -2.63 -5.53
CA GLY A 183 17.78 -2.16 -4.18
C GLY A 183 16.92 -1.04 -3.60
N LEU A 184 15.87 -0.60 -4.29
CA LEU A 184 14.87 0.35 -3.80
C LEU A 184 13.89 -0.36 -2.86
N ASN A 185 13.73 0.22 -1.68
CA ASN A 185 12.70 -0.16 -0.73
C ASN A 185 11.48 0.75 -0.88
N ALA A 186 10.33 0.22 -0.46
CA ALA A 186 9.11 0.98 -0.26
C ALA A 186 8.71 1.00 1.21
N LEU A 187 8.20 2.14 1.65
CA LEU A 187 7.48 2.26 2.91
C LEU A 187 6.08 1.68 2.69
N ILE A 188 5.60 0.81 3.58
CA ILE A 188 4.20 0.38 3.57
C ILE A 188 3.39 1.43 4.34
N GLY A 189 2.44 2.06 3.66
CA GLY A 189 1.57 3.06 4.25
C GLY A 189 0.78 2.49 5.42
N ARG A 190 0.52 3.33 6.44
CA ARG A 190 -0.16 2.90 7.68
C ARG A 190 -1.48 2.18 7.42
N ASN A 191 -2.31 2.70 6.52
CA ASN A 191 -3.59 2.08 6.17
C ASN A 191 -3.40 0.69 5.55
N THR A 192 -2.41 0.54 4.67
CA THR A 192 -2.07 -0.74 4.04
C THR A 192 -1.52 -1.73 5.06
N PHE A 193 -0.73 -1.24 6.02
CA PHE A 193 -0.23 -2.07 7.11
C PHE A 193 -1.36 -2.52 8.06
N TYR A 194 -2.32 -1.66 8.39
CA TYR A 194 -3.50 -2.10 9.15
C TYR A 194 -4.31 -3.15 8.38
N HIS A 195 -4.48 -2.98 7.08
CA HIS A 195 -5.13 -4.01 6.25
C HIS A 195 -4.36 -5.34 6.26
N LEU A 196 -3.03 -5.32 6.25
CA LEU A 196 -2.22 -6.53 6.44
C LEU A 196 -2.48 -7.22 7.77
N THR A 197 -2.64 -6.47 8.86
CA THR A 197 -2.94 -7.07 10.18
C THR A 197 -4.32 -7.73 10.23
N GLU A 198 -5.25 -7.30 9.37
CA GLU A 198 -6.56 -7.95 9.22
C GLU A 198 -6.50 -9.22 8.36
N ILE A 199 -5.57 -9.28 7.39
CA ILE A 199 -5.34 -10.46 6.55
C ILE A 199 -4.54 -11.53 7.29
N GLY A 200 -3.53 -11.11 8.06
CA GLY A 200 -2.62 -11.99 8.77
C GLY A 200 -3.13 -12.51 10.10
N GLU A 201 -2.33 -13.37 10.72
CA GLU A 201 -2.57 -13.88 12.06
C GLU A 201 -1.64 -13.18 13.05
N LEU A 202 -2.21 -12.55 14.07
CA LEU A 202 -1.47 -11.97 15.19
C LEU A 202 -1.38 -12.99 16.32
N THR A 203 -0.16 -13.28 16.74
CA THR A 203 0.14 -14.19 17.85
C THR A 203 1.06 -13.51 18.86
N GLU A 204 1.02 -13.95 20.11
CA GLU A 204 2.01 -13.56 21.12
C GLU A 204 2.98 -14.73 21.35
N HIS A 205 4.28 -14.45 21.22
CA HIS A 205 5.34 -15.40 21.51
C HIS A 205 6.40 -14.71 22.36
N ASP A 206 6.73 -15.27 23.54
CA ASP A 206 7.69 -14.69 24.50
C ASP A 206 7.43 -13.21 24.86
N GLY A 207 6.15 -12.82 24.95
CA GLY A 207 5.75 -11.44 25.24
C GLY A 207 5.95 -10.46 24.08
N LYS A 208 6.27 -10.95 22.88
CA LYS A 208 6.35 -10.17 21.64
C LYS A 208 5.15 -10.47 20.75
N THR A 209 4.55 -9.43 20.19
CA THR A 209 3.53 -9.57 19.15
C THR A 209 4.20 -9.93 17.82
N MET A 210 3.72 -11.01 17.20
CA MET A 210 4.17 -11.50 15.91
C MET A 210 3.01 -11.51 14.91
N LEU A 211 3.21 -10.85 13.77
CA LEU A 211 2.29 -10.91 12.63
C LEU A 211 2.79 -11.97 11.66
N THR A 212 1.95 -12.95 11.33
CA THR A 212 2.24 -14.00 10.36
C THR A 212 1.33 -13.85 9.13
N LEU A 213 1.94 -13.81 7.95
CA LEU A 213 1.29 -13.64 6.65
C LEU A 213 1.51 -14.87 5.78
N GLN A 214 0.47 -15.28 5.04
CA GLN A 214 0.56 -16.37 4.06
C GLN A 214 0.61 -15.79 2.65
N SER A 215 1.62 -16.17 1.87
CA SER A 215 1.77 -15.76 0.47
C SER A 215 2.57 -16.81 -0.32
N GLY A 216 2.14 -17.16 -1.52
CA GLY A 216 2.87 -18.08 -2.39
C GLY A 216 3.03 -19.49 -1.80
N GLY A 217 2.12 -19.91 -0.92
CA GLY A 217 2.21 -21.19 -0.20
C GLY A 217 3.26 -21.22 0.92
N LYS A 218 3.83 -20.06 1.28
CA LYS A 218 4.80 -19.89 2.37
C LYS A 218 4.27 -18.94 3.44
N SER A 219 4.87 -19.05 4.62
CA SER A 219 4.57 -18.24 5.79
C SER A 219 5.70 -17.24 6.05
N TYR A 220 5.36 -15.97 6.23
CA TYR A 220 6.29 -14.88 6.53
C TYR A 220 5.87 -14.22 7.84
N SER A 221 6.78 -14.19 8.80
CA SER A 221 6.51 -13.63 10.12
C SER A 221 7.39 -12.43 10.40
N MET A 222 6.83 -11.42 11.05
CA MET A 222 7.55 -10.23 11.49
C MET A 222 7.18 -9.89 12.93
N THR A 223 8.17 -9.43 13.68
CA THR A 223 8.03 -8.98 15.07
C THR A 223 8.51 -7.55 15.19
N MET A 224 8.04 -6.85 16.23
CA MET A 224 8.65 -5.57 16.59
C MET A 224 10.16 -5.74 16.83
N PRO A 225 11.00 -4.80 16.39
CA PRO A 225 12.42 -4.81 16.69
C PRO A 225 12.63 -4.67 18.21
N ASP A 226 13.74 -5.19 18.69
CA ASP A 226 14.13 -5.02 20.10
C ASP A 226 14.37 -3.55 20.42
N ARG A 227 14.00 -3.15 21.65
CA ARG A 227 14.17 -1.78 22.19
C ARG A 227 15.61 -1.46 22.55
#